data_AF-A0A4U5NX34-F1
#
_entry.id   AF-A0A4U5NX34-F1
#
_cell.length_a   1.000
_cell.length_b   1.000
_cell.length_c   1.000
_cell.angle_alpha   90.00
_cell.angle_beta   90.00
_cell.angle_gamma   90.00
#
_symmetry.space_group_name_H-M   'P 1'
#
loop_
_entity.id
_entity.type
_entity.pdbx_description
1 polymer ?
#
loop_
_entity_poly.entity_id
_entity_poly.type
_entity_poly.pdbx_seq_one_letter_code
_entity_poly.pdbx_strand_id
1 'polypeptide(L)'
;MLLKSILCVVLFCLSATLLLAKEDHFKDVTKQKEHKNGTERTNPSHGKFHKNALKKQTPKKTPKKPAPKQLFAHHTQWNACFAFIQNDTNAGVFGFPTRSKCERTVSTMGNACMGPFDGFPPHAKNRRLVTPAMTCNDVLCPENTHYCAKGIVVACCNKQFDEFKKQAEADKCPDGKEAAGVGKGKNFKAIFGEKCEDLICGKKQKCHQVNRFFAKCCASK
;
A
#
# COMPACT_ATOMS: atom_id res chain seq x y z
N MET A 1 -9.23 -51.01 -20.77
CA MET A 1 -8.56 -49.87 -20.08
C MET A 1 -8.12 -48.73 -21.02
N LEU A 2 -8.22 -48.83 -22.34
CA LEU A 2 -7.79 -47.74 -23.25
C LEU A 2 -8.78 -46.57 -23.42
N LEU A 3 -10.07 -46.72 -23.09
CA LEU A 3 -11.08 -45.69 -23.36
C LEU A 3 -11.05 -44.49 -22.40
N LYS A 4 -10.44 -44.61 -21.22
CA LYS A 4 -10.41 -43.54 -20.20
C LYS A 4 -9.35 -42.46 -20.48
N SER A 5 -8.27 -42.78 -21.21
CA SER A 5 -7.20 -41.80 -21.47
C SER A 5 -7.54 -40.81 -22.58
N ILE A 6 -8.42 -41.16 -23.53
CA ILE A 6 -8.77 -40.27 -24.65
C ILE A 6 -9.73 -39.16 -24.18
N LEU A 7 -10.60 -39.44 -23.20
CA LEU A 7 -11.56 -38.47 -22.69
C LEU A 7 -10.89 -37.31 -21.90
N CYS A 8 -9.73 -37.55 -21.27
CA CYS A 8 -9.00 -36.51 -20.53
C CYS A 8 -8.34 -35.47 -21.45
N VAL A 9 -7.85 -35.87 -22.62
CA VAL A 9 -7.14 -34.96 -23.53
C VAL A 9 -8.13 -34.00 -24.22
N VAL A 10 -9.32 -34.48 -24.56
CA VAL A 10 -10.36 -33.64 -25.20
C VAL A 10 -10.94 -32.62 -24.22
N LEU A 11 -11.07 -32.97 -22.93
CA LEU A 11 -11.55 -32.03 -21.91
C LEU A 11 -10.56 -30.89 -21.64
N PHE A 12 -9.24 -31.15 -21.72
CA PHE A 12 -8.22 -30.12 -21.51
C PHE A 12 -8.11 -29.12 -22.66
N CYS A 13 -8.35 -29.55 -23.91
CA CYS A 13 -8.30 -28.63 -25.06
C CYS A 13 -9.50 -27.67 -25.13
N LEU A 14 -10.69 -28.09 -24.66
CA LEU A 14 -11.89 -27.23 -24.68
C LEU A 14 -11.86 -26.10 -23.64
N SER A 15 -11.12 -26.27 -22.54
CA SER A 15 -10.94 -25.21 -21.53
C SER A 15 -9.96 -24.10 -21.94
N ALA A 16 -9.06 -24.34 -22.89
CA ALA A 16 -8.06 -23.35 -23.32
C ALA A 16 -8.65 -22.29 -24.25
N THR A 17 -9.67 -22.62 -25.04
CA THR A 17 -10.25 -21.68 -26.03
C THR A 17 -11.20 -20.66 -25.41
N LEU A 18 -11.74 -20.93 -24.20
CA LEU A 18 -12.72 -20.04 -23.57
C LEU A 18 -12.09 -18.85 -22.80
N LEU A 19 -10.76 -18.81 -22.65
CA LEU A 19 -10.07 -17.76 -21.88
C LEU A 19 -9.61 -16.55 -22.71
N LEU A 20 -9.74 -16.55 -24.04
CA LEU A 20 -9.25 -15.47 -24.90
C LEU A 20 -10.32 -14.45 -25.34
N ALA A 21 -11.55 -14.52 -24.84
CA ALA A 21 -12.67 -13.70 -25.33
C ALA A 21 -13.11 -12.56 -24.38
N LYS A 22 -12.25 -12.07 -23.48
CA LYS A 22 -12.64 -11.05 -22.47
C LYS A 22 -11.65 -9.90 -22.33
N GLU A 23 -11.21 -9.31 -23.43
CA GLU A 23 -10.42 -8.07 -23.42
C GLU A 23 -10.88 -7.10 -24.50
N ASP A 24 -12.13 -6.65 -24.49
CA ASP A 24 -12.55 -5.48 -25.26
C ASP A 24 -13.79 -4.89 -24.61
N HIS A 25 -13.63 -3.86 -23.76
CA HIS A 25 -14.61 -2.80 -23.46
C HIS A 25 -14.22 -2.07 -22.16
N PHE A 26 -13.15 -1.27 -22.21
CA PHE A 26 -13.00 -0.17 -21.26
C PHE A 26 -12.17 0.97 -21.89
N LYS A 27 -12.78 1.64 -22.87
CA LYS A 27 -12.36 2.96 -23.35
C LYS A 27 -13.50 3.95 -23.09
N ASP A 28 -13.09 5.17 -22.77
CA ASP A 28 -13.91 6.36 -22.47
C ASP A 28 -14.63 6.38 -21.12
N VAL A 29 -14.16 7.22 -20.20
CA VAL A 29 -14.76 8.53 -19.89
C VAL A 29 -13.87 9.23 -18.85
N THR A 30 -12.98 10.13 -19.29
CA THR A 30 -12.46 11.21 -18.44
C THR A 30 -12.17 12.44 -19.30
N LYS A 31 -13.25 13.15 -19.65
CA LYS A 31 -13.21 14.52 -20.19
C LYS A 31 -13.33 15.46 -18.99
N GLN A 32 -12.22 15.78 -18.32
CA GLN A 32 -12.21 16.85 -17.32
C GLN A 32 -12.11 18.21 -18.00
N LYS A 33 -13.07 19.08 -17.67
CA LYS A 33 -13.14 20.48 -18.05
C LYS A 33 -11.94 21.25 -17.49
N GLU A 34 -11.09 21.78 -18.37
CA GLU A 34 -10.19 22.88 -18.05
C GLU A 34 -10.99 24.17 -17.90
N HIS A 35 -11.11 24.69 -16.67
CA HIS A 35 -11.49 26.09 -16.45
C HIS A 35 -10.22 26.94 -16.45
N LYS A 36 -9.94 27.57 -17.60
CA LYS A 36 -8.93 28.63 -17.74
C LYS A 36 -9.53 29.95 -17.23
N ASN A 37 -9.16 30.37 -16.03
CA ASN A 37 -9.34 31.76 -15.59
C ASN A 37 -8.10 32.57 -15.98
N GLY A 38 -8.20 33.27 -17.11
CA GLY A 38 -7.27 34.31 -17.50
C GLY A 38 -7.59 35.61 -16.75
N THR A 39 -6.56 36.22 -16.17
CA THR A 39 -6.59 37.66 -15.86
C THR A 39 -5.22 38.22 -16.18
N GLU A 40 -5.11 38.68 -17.42
CA GLU A 40 -3.97 39.40 -17.97
C GLU A 40 -4.01 40.85 -17.43
N ARG A 41 -3.00 41.22 -16.64
CA ARG A 41 -2.69 42.63 -16.34
C ARG A 41 -1.35 42.95 -16.97
N THR A 42 -1.39 43.62 -18.10
CA THR A 42 -0.26 44.32 -18.70
C THR A 42 0.04 45.58 -17.88
N ASN A 43 1.32 45.86 -17.65
CA ASN A 43 1.76 47.20 -17.33
C ASN A 43 3.16 47.41 -17.93
N PRO A 44 3.36 48.41 -18.80
CA PRO A 44 4.65 48.70 -19.42
C PRO A 44 5.33 49.88 -18.71
N SER A 45 6.63 49.77 -18.43
CA SER A 45 7.47 50.96 -18.27
C SER A 45 8.96 50.66 -18.24
N HIS A 46 9.60 51.04 -19.35
CA HIS A 46 10.94 51.60 -19.53
C HIS A 46 11.85 51.72 -18.30
N GLY A 47 13.09 51.22 -18.42
CA GLY A 47 14.15 51.54 -17.46
C GLY A 47 15.55 51.06 -17.86
N LYS A 48 16.29 51.92 -18.58
CA LYS A 48 17.75 52.11 -18.60
C LYS A 48 18.68 50.87 -18.55
N PHE A 49 19.33 50.61 -19.70
CA PHE A 49 20.50 49.75 -19.82
C PHE A 49 21.72 50.33 -19.09
N HIS A 50 21.99 49.84 -17.87
CA HIS A 50 23.28 50.02 -17.21
C HIS A 50 24.27 48.95 -17.71
N LYS A 51 25.33 49.40 -18.38
CA LYS A 51 26.49 48.58 -18.76
C LYS A 51 27.30 48.24 -17.50
N ASN A 52 26.90 47.19 -16.79
CA ASN A 52 27.63 46.71 -15.62
C ASN A 52 28.74 45.74 -16.04
N ALA A 53 29.94 46.04 -15.54
CA ALA A 53 31.18 45.31 -15.79
C ALA A 53 31.04 43.82 -15.41
N LEU A 54 31.60 42.98 -16.28
CA LEU A 54 31.71 41.52 -16.16
C LEU A 54 32.50 41.15 -14.87
N LYS A 55 31.82 41.05 -13.73
CA LYS A 55 32.40 40.42 -12.53
C LYS A 55 32.51 38.91 -12.79
N LYS A 56 33.74 38.40 -12.80
CA LYS A 56 34.06 36.96 -12.82
C LYS A 56 33.22 36.24 -11.76
N GLN A 57 32.22 35.47 -12.19
CA GLN A 57 31.39 34.66 -11.30
C GLN A 57 32.23 33.48 -10.82
N THR A 58 32.55 33.45 -9.53
CA THR A 58 33.13 32.26 -8.89
C THR A 58 32.13 31.10 -9.01
N PRO A 59 32.60 29.86 -9.28
CA PRO A 59 31.73 28.70 -9.46
C PRO A 59 30.83 28.50 -8.23
N LYS A 60 29.52 28.68 -8.44
CA LYS A 60 28.48 28.52 -7.42
C LYS A 60 28.49 27.05 -6.99
N LYS A 61 28.93 26.75 -5.76
CA LYS A 61 28.84 25.41 -5.17
C LYS A 61 27.39 24.94 -5.26
N THR A 62 27.14 23.90 -6.04
CA THR A 62 25.82 23.29 -6.17
C THR A 62 25.36 22.84 -4.78
N PRO A 63 24.17 23.25 -4.31
CA PRO A 63 23.67 22.82 -3.02
C PRO A 63 23.65 21.30 -2.93
N LYS A 64 24.29 20.72 -1.91
CA LYS A 64 24.30 19.28 -1.70
C LYS A 64 22.86 18.84 -1.40
N LYS A 65 22.29 17.99 -2.25
CA LYS A 65 20.95 17.42 -2.05
C LYS A 65 20.88 16.78 -0.65
N PRO A 66 19.88 17.12 0.18
CA PRO A 66 19.74 16.50 1.50
C PRO A 66 19.58 14.98 1.36
N ALA A 67 20.10 14.24 2.34
CA ALA A 67 19.95 12.79 2.37
C ALA A 67 18.46 12.41 2.44
N PRO A 68 18.03 11.32 1.78
CA PRO A 68 16.66 10.85 1.85
C PRO A 68 16.28 10.53 3.31
N LYS A 69 15.05 10.90 3.69
CA LYS A 69 14.52 10.69 5.04
C LYS A 69 13.39 9.68 5.00
N GLN A 70 13.49 8.63 5.79
CA GLN A 70 12.39 7.69 6.00
C GLN A 70 11.43 8.25 7.06
N LEU A 71 10.14 8.22 6.75
CA LEU A 71 9.04 8.59 7.63
C LEU A 71 8.01 7.45 7.65
N PHE A 72 7.00 7.57 8.50
CA PHE A 72 5.93 6.59 8.65
C PHE A 72 4.56 7.26 8.46
N ALA A 73 3.69 6.70 7.63
CA ALA A 73 2.32 7.18 7.44
C ALA A 73 1.32 6.06 7.73
N HIS A 74 0.11 6.42 8.18
CA HIS A 74 -0.94 5.44 8.38
C HIS A 74 -1.50 4.97 7.05
N HIS A 75 -1.54 3.66 6.86
CA HIS A 75 -2.19 3.02 5.74
C HIS A 75 -3.56 2.51 6.19
N THR A 76 -4.63 3.18 5.74
CA THR A 76 -6.00 2.96 6.24
C THR A 76 -6.50 1.54 6.02
N GLN A 77 -6.26 0.96 4.84
CA GLN A 77 -6.67 -0.41 4.50
C GLN A 77 -6.03 -1.45 5.43
N TRP A 78 -4.74 -1.34 5.71
CA TRP A 78 -4.01 -2.28 6.56
C TRP A 78 -4.08 -1.96 8.06
N ASN A 79 -4.70 -0.82 8.39
CA ASN A 79 -4.71 -0.20 9.71
C ASN A 79 -3.34 -0.34 10.42
N ALA A 80 -2.30 0.10 9.73
CA ALA A 80 -0.91 -0.05 10.13
C ALA A 80 -0.09 1.15 9.64
N CYS A 81 1.07 1.37 10.25
CA CYS A 81 1.95 2.48 9.88
C CYS A 81 3.09 1.99 8.97
N PHE A 82 3.04 2.40 7.71
CA PHE A 82 3.99 2.02 6.67
C PHE A 82 5.13 3.01 6.62
N ALA A 83 6.35 2.50 6.41
CA ALA A 83 7.49 3.34 6.09
C ALA A 83 7.39 3.85 4.64
N PHE A 84 7.84 5.08 4.42
CA PHE A 84 8.04 5.66 3.08
C PHE A 84 9.24 6.62 3.09
N ILE A 85 9.83 6.84 1.91
CA ILE A 85 10.89 7.83 1.74
C ILE A 85 10.27 9.17 1.34
N GLN A 86 10.53 10.22 2.13
CA GLN A 86 10.14 11.57 1.78
C GLN A 86 11.00 12.07 0.62
N ASN A 87 10.36 12.29 -0.53
CA ASN A 87 10.96 12.80 -1.77
C ASN A 87 10.05 13.90 -2.35
N ASP A 88 10.45 14.46 -3.50
CA ASP A 88 9.71 15.55 -4.15
C ASP A 88 8.30 15.13 -4.60
N THR A 89 8.09 13.84 -4.90
CA THR A 89 6.76 13.32 -5.30
C THR A 89 5.79 13.19 -4.12
N ASN A 90 6.32 13.03 -2.90
CA ASN A 90 5.54 12.83 -1.67
C ASN A 90 5.65 14.02 -0.71
N ALA A 91 5.99 15.22 -1.22
CA ALA A 91 6.27 16.40 -0.40
C ALA A 91 5.10 16.84 0.50
N GLY A 92 3.86 16.43 0.19
CA GLY A 92 2.66 16.71 0.99
C GLY A 92 2.23 15.60 1.96
N VAL A 93 2.87 14.43 1.94
CA VAL A 93 2.47 13.32 2.82
C VAL A 93 2.97 13.57 4.24
N PHE A 94 2.03 13.74 5.17
CA PHE A 94 2.36 13.87 6.58
C PHE A 94 2.90 12.54 7.13
N GLY A 95 4.15 12.56 7.58
CA GLY A 95 4.83 11.39 8.10
C GLY A 95 5.36 11.60 9.52
N PHE A 96 5.35 10.53 10.30
CA PHE A 96 5.93 10.46 11.63
C PHE A 96 7.38 9.98 11.57
N PRO A 97 8.24 10.41 12.50
CA PRO A 97 9.65 9.97 12.54
C PRO A 97 9.83 8.50 12.95
N THR A 98 8.86 7.89 13.64
CA THR A 98 8.94 6.49 14.10
C THR A 98 7.60 5.78 13.93
N ARG A 99 7.66 4.46 13.66
CA ARG A 99 6.47 3.59 13.60
C ARG A 99 5.61 3.74 14.86
N SER A 100 6.23 3.67 16.05
CA SER A 100 5.51 3.78 17.33
C SER A 100 4.80 5.12 17.51
N LYS A 101 5.40 6.23 17.04
CA LYS A 101 4.74 7.55 17.10
C LYS A 101 3.56 7.62 16.15
N CYS A 102 3.69 7.06 14.95
CA CYS A 102 2.58 6.93 14.02
C CYS A 102 1.44 6.15 14.68
N GLU A 103 1.67 4.92 15.14
CA GLU A 103 0.63 4.05 15.72
C GLU A 103 -0.09 4.69 16.91
N ARG A 104 0.65 5.37 17.79
CA ARG A 104 0.06 6.08 18.95
C ARG A 104 -0.80 7.27 18.54
N THR A 105 -0.45 7.98 17.47
CA THR A 105 -1.21 9.16 17.03
C THR A 105 -2.42 8.78 16.19
N VAL A 106 -2.27 7.79 15.31
CA VAL A 106 -3.32 7.36 14.37
C VAL A 106 -4.05 6.10 14.83
N SER A 107 -4.12 5.86 16.15
CA SER A 107 -4.94 4.77 16.70
C SER A 107 -6.41 5.02 16.34
N THR A 108 -6.80 4.59 15.14
CA THR A 108 -8.15 4.69 14.60
C THR A 108 -9.02 3.61 15.19
N MET A 109 -10.29 3.93 15.37
CA MET A 109 -11.31 2.96 15.79
C MET A 109 -11.20 1.70 14.94
N GLY A 110 -11.14 0.55 15.61
CA GLY A 110 -10.70 -0.71 15.02
C GLY A 110 -11.55 -1.13 13.83
N ASN A 111 -10.96 -1.04 12.63
CA ASN A 111 -11.44 -1.83 11.50
C ASN A 111 -11.35 -3.30 11.90
N ALA A 112 -12.47 -4.02 11.74
CA ALA A 112 -12.54 -5.43 12.06
C ALA A 112 -11.59 -6.27 11.19
N CYS A 113 -11.42 -5.84 9.94
CA CYS A 113 -10.60 -6.50 8.94
C CYS A 113 -9.36 -5.68 8.59
N MET A 114 -8.32 -6.38 8.16
CA MET A 114 -7.09 -5.81 7.66
C MET A 114 -6.98 -6.10 6.15
N GLY A 115 -6.49 -5.12 5.39
CA GLY A 115 -6.24 -5.27 3.96
C GLY A 115 -7.21 -4.47 3.08
N PRO A 116 -7.00 -4.49 1.77
CA PRO A 116 -7.91 -3.84 0.82
C PRO A 116 -9.29 -4.49 0.86
N PHE A 117 -10.33 -3.72 0.52
CA PHE A 117 -11.68 -4.27 0.37
C PHE A 117 -11.73 -5.19 -0.86
N ASP A 118 -12.25 -6.40 -0.70
CA ASP A 118 -12.31 -7.42 -1.73
C ASP A 118 -13.74 -7.73 -2.21
N GLY A 119 -14.71 -6.89 -1.84
CA GLY A 119 -16.05 -6.95 -2.42
C GLY A 119 -17.04 -7.87 -1.69
N PHE A 120 -16.70 -8.42 -0.52
CA PHE A 120 -17.58 -9.32 0.21
C PHE A 120 -18.23 -8.67 1.44
N PRO A 121 -19.38 -7.98 1.27
CA PRO A 121 -20.14 -7.48 2.40
C PRO A 121 -20.73 -8.65 3.22
N PRO A 122 -20.88 -8.49 4.54
CA PRO A 122 -21.58 -9.47 5.37
C PRO A 122 -23.07 -9.58 4.98
N HIS A 123 -23.60 -10.80 4.99
CA HIS A 123 -25.04 -11.05 4.79
C HIS A 123 -25.68 -11.59 6.06
N ALA A 124 -26.77 -10.99 6.54
CA ALA A 124 -27.49 -11.53 7.69
C ALA A 124 -28.17 -12.86 7.34
N LYS A 125 -28.13 -13.85 8.25
CA LYS A 125 -28.79 -15.16 8.09
C LYS A 125 -30.30 -15.03 7.88
N ASN A 126 -30.92 -14.04 8.51
CA ASN A 126 -32.34 -13.73 8.39
C ASN A 126 -32.69 -12.83 7.19
N ARG A 127 -31.73 -12.56 6.29
CA ARG A 127 -31.87 -11.69 5.11
C ARG A 127 -32.24 -10.24 5.41
N ARG A 128 -32.11 -9.78 6.66
CA ARG A 128 -32.27 -8.37 7.03
C ARG A 128 -31.00 -7.57 6.72
N LEU A 129 -31.12 -6.25 6.74
CA LEU A 129 -29.97 -5.35 6.69
C LEU A 129 -29.06 -5.60 7.88
N VAL A 130 -27.74 -5.62 7.64
CA VAL A 130 -26.75 -5.79 8.70
C VAL A 130 -26.73 -4.54 9.58
N THR A 131 -26.98 -4.71 10.88
CA THR A 131 -26.98 -3.62 11.85
C THR A 131 -25.76 -3.70 12.79
N PRO A 132 -25.35 -2.59 13.43
CA PRO A 132 -24.29 -2.61 14.43
C PRO A 132 -24.56 -3.53 15.62
N ALA A 133 -25.82 -3.91 15.89
CA ALA A 133 -26.17 -4.83 16.97
C ALA A 133 -25.93 -6.31 16.62
N MET A 134 -25.80 -6.65 15.34
CA MET A 134 -25.58 -8.04 14.91
C MET A 134 -24.21 -8.57 15.34
N THR A 135 -24.15 -9.88 15.58
CA THR A 135 -22.93 -10.62 15.89
C THR A 135 -22.51 -11.52 14.74
N CYS A 136 -21.34 -12.15 14.83
CA CYS A 136 -20.91 -13.12 13.83
C CYS A 136 -21.80 -14.37 13.74
N ASN A 137 -22.59 -14.65 14.78
CA ASN A 137 -23.56 -15.75 14.74
C ASN A 137 -24.76 -15.42 13.85
N ASP A 138 -25.02 -14.14 13.57
CA ASP A 138 -26.16 -13.66 12.80
C ASP A 138 -25.83 -13.44 11.32
N VAL A 139 -24.57 -13.63 10.92
CA VAL A 139 -24.04 -13.29 9.59
C VAL A 139 -23.44 -14.51 8.91
N LEU A 140 -23.53 -14.53 7.58
CA LEU A 140 -22.90 -15.48 6.69
C LEU A 140 -21.72 -14.80 5.98
N CYS A 141 -20.56 -15.45 6.03
CA CYS A 141 -19.37 -15.11 5.28
C CYS A 141 -18.95 -16.33 4.43
N PRO A 142 -18.27 -16.13 3.28
CA PRO A 142 -17.72 -17.24 2.51
C PRO A 142 -16.73 -18.07 3.34
N GLU A 143 -17.10 -19.30 3.71
CA GLU A 143 -16.35 -20.09 4.71
C GLU A 143 -14.90 -20.39 4.31
N ASN A 144 -14.63 -20.54 3.01
CA ASN A 144 -13.31 -20.93 2.51
C ASN A 144 -12.32 -19.75 2.47
N THR A 145 -12.79 -18.55 2.14
CA THR A 145 -11.92 -17.38 1.90
C THR A 145 -12.00 -16.34 3.00
N HIS A 146 -13.09 -16.32 3.76
CA HIS A 146 -13.37 -15.29 4.76
C HIS A 146 -13.69 -15.89 6.13
N TYR A 147 -13.52 -15.06 7.15
CA TYR A 147 -14.02 -15.31 8.50
C TYR A 147 -14.78 -14.07 8.98
N CYS A 148 -15.75 -14.25 9.88
CA CYS A 148 -16.43 -13.10 10.46
C CYS A 148 -15.61 -12.50 11.60
N ALA A 149 -15.46 -11.17 11.60
CA ALA A 149 -14.92 -10.42 12.72
C ALA A 149 -15.87 -9.30 13.14
N LYS A 150 -15.89 -8.99 14.44
CA LYS A 150 -16.69 -7.90 15.01
C LYS A 150 -15.77 -6.72 15.36
N GLY A 151 -15.95 -5.61 14.64
CA GLY A 151 -15.45 -4.29 15.04
C GLY A 151 -16.62 -3.40 15.47
N ILE A 152 -16.66 -2.14 15.01
CA ILE A 152 -17.84 -1.28 15.14
C ILE A 152 -19.06 -1.96 14.49
N VAL A 153 -18.85 -2.54 13.30
CA VAL A 153 -19.81 -3.41 12.61
C VAL A 153 -19.19 -4.79 12.41
N VAL A 154 -20.03 -5.79 12.19
CA VAL A 154 -19.57 -7.10 11.72
C VAL A 154 -19.06 -6.97 10.29
N ALA A 155 -18.01 -7.70 9.95
CA ALA A 155 -17.45 -7.73 8.61
C ALA A 155 -16.93 -9.14 8.28
N CYS A 156 -16.93 -9.48 6.99
CA CYS A 156 -16.25 -10.67 6.49
C CYS A 156 -14.83 -10.28 6.12
N CYS A 157 -13.84 -10.84 6.82
CA CYS A 157 -12.44 -10.54 6.63
C CYS A 157 -11.76 -11.64 5.83
N ASN A 158 -10.96 -11.27 4.84
CA ASN A 158 -10.23 -12.22 4.02
C ASN A 158 -9.07 -12.86 4.80
N LYS A 159 -9.07 -14.20 4.88
CA LYS A 159 -8.04 -14.95 5.60
C LYS A 159 -6.62 -14.71 5.04
N GLN A 160 -6.51 -14.50 3.73
CA GLN A 160 -5.23 -14.29 3.06
C GLN A 160 -4.59 -12.94 3.43
N PHE A 161 -5.39 -11.90 3.65
CA PHE A 161 -4.86 -10.59 4.05
C PHE A 161 -4.29 -10.62 5.48
N ASP A 162 -4.93 -11.36 6.37
CA ASP A 162 -4.39 -11.62 7.71
C ASP A 162 -3.03 -12.33 7.64
N GLU A 163 -2.88 -13.31 6.76
CA GLU A 163 -1.60 -13.99 6.54
C GLU A 163 -0.54 -13.04 6.00
N PHE A 164 -0.88 -12.21 5.00
CA PHE A 164 0.06 -11.21 4.48
C PHE A 164 0.48 -10.20 5.53
N LYS A 165 -0.44 -9.75 6.40
CA LYS A 165 -0.11 -8.86 7.51
C LYS A 165 0.78 -9.57 8.54
N LYS A 166 0.49 -10.82 8.89
CA LYS A 166 1.34 -11.63 9.78
C LYS A 166 2.76 -11.78 9.23
N GLN A 167 2.92 -12.01 7.93
CA GLN A 167 4.23 -12.07 7.28
C GLN A 167 4.98 -10.73 7.35
N ALA A 168 4.28 -9.61 7.21
CA ALA A 168 4.85 -8.27 7.35
C ALA A 168 5.31 -7.99 8.79
N GLU A 169 4.53 -8.40 9.80
CA GLU A 169 4.83 -8.18 11.21
C GLU A 169 5.83 -9.17 11.82
N ALA A 170 6.09 -10.30 11.15
CA ALA A 170 7.03 -11.30 11.61
C ALA A 170 8.46 -10.75 11.79
N ASP A 171 9.10 -11.18 12.87
CA ASP A 171 10.50 -10.89 13.23
C ASP A 171 11.53 -11.53 12.29
N LYS A 172 11.07 -12.44 11.44
CA LYS A 172 11.88 -13.10 10.42
C LYS A 172 11.36 -12.84 9.02
N CYS A 173 12.29 -12.73 8.09
CA CYS A 173 12.03 -12.69 6.66
C CYS A 173 11.73 -14.09 6.11
N PRO A 174 11.19 -14.20 4.88
CA PRO A 174 10.88 -15.50 4.27
C PRO A 174 12.09 -16.45 4.17
N ASP A 175 13.30 -15.89 4.13
CA ASP A 175 14.57 -16.63 4.14
C ASP A 175 15.06 -16.99 5.56
N GLY A 176 14.26 -16.74 6.59
CA GLY A 176 14.57 -17.01 7.99
C GLY A 176 15.49 -15.98 8.66
N LYS A 177 15.98 -14.96 7.93
CA LYS A 177 16.86 -13.93 8.49
C LYS A 177 16.08 -12.92 9.32
N GLU A 178 16.76 -12.24 10.23
CA GLU A 178 16.14 -11.22 11.09
C GLU A 178 15.62 -10.04 10.28
N ALA A 179 14.38 -9.63 10.57
CA ALA A 179 13.77 -8.42 10.03
C ALA A 179 14.16 -7.20 10.87
N ALA A 180 14.33 -6.05 10.21
CA ALA A 180 14.46 -4.77 10.88
C ALA A 180 13.16 -4.43 11.62
N GLY A 181 13.28 -3.88 12.83
CA GLY A 181 12.12 -3.50 13.63
C GLY A 181 12.50 -2.73 14.88
N VAL A 182 11.49 -2.40 15.67
CA VAL A 182 11.61 -1.71 16.96
C VAL A 182 11.17 -2.68 18.05
N GLY A 183 11.89 -2.74 19.16
CA GLY A 183 11.61 -3.67 20.26
C GLY A 183 12.29 -5.03 20.11
N LYS A 184 11.97 -5.97 20.99
CA LYS A 184 12.54 -7.33 21.04
C LYS A 184 11.48 -8.34 21.50
N GLY A 185 11.63 -9.59 21.10
CA GLY A 185 10.77 -10.71 21.51
C GLY A 185 9.29 -10.42 21.23
N LYS A 186 8.43 -10.60 22.22
CA LYS A 186 6.98 -10.37 22.10
C LYS A 186 6.59 -8.92 21.81
N ASN A 187 7.48 -7.96 22.07
CA ASN A 187 7.27 -6.54 21.82
C ASN A 187 7.91 -6.07 20.51
N PHE A 188 8.44 -6.98 19.70
CA PHE A 188 9.02 -6.65 18.41
C PHE A 188 7.93 -6.16 17.44
N LYS A 189 8.21 -5.06 16.75
CA LYS A 189 7.39 -4.49 15.69
C LYS A 189 8.27 -4.29 14.45
N ALA A 190 8.04 -5.09 13.42
CA ALA A 190 8.77 -4.97 12.15
C ALA A 190 8.69 -3.56 11.54
N ILE A 191 9.67 -3.14 10.76
CA ILE A 191 9.54 -1.96 9.91
C ILE A 191 9.31 -2.46 8.50
N PHE A 192 8.15 -2.12 7.93
CA PHE A 192 7.77 -2.48 6.57
C PHE A 192 7.18 -1.28 5.81
N GLY A 193 7.33 -1.32 4.50
CA GLY A 193 6.72 -0.41 3.54
C GLY A 193 5.90 -1.21 2.53
N GLU A 194 5.32 -0.54 1.53
CA GLU A 194 4.55 -1.22 0.47
C GLU A 194 5.49 -1.96 -0.48
N LYS A 195 6.57 -1.28 -0.89
CA LYS A 195 7.62 -1.79 -1.78
C LYS A 195 9.01 -1.46 -1.26
N CYS A 196 10.04 -2.03 -1.89
CA CYS A 196 11.41 -1.86 -1.43
C CYS A 196 11.95 -0.43 -1.58
N GLU A 197 11.43 0.32 -2.54
CA GLU A 197 11.79 1.71 -2.80
C GLU A 197 11.31 2.64 -1.68
N ASP A 198 10.40 2.18 -0.83
CA ASP A 198 9.87 2.94 0.30
C ASP A 198 10.73 2.78 1.57
N LEU A 199 11.77 1.95 1.53
CA LEU A 199 12.57 1.55 2.68
C LEU A 199 14.03 1.96 2.58
N ILE A 200 14.55 2.53 3.65
CA ILE A 200 15.97 2.76 3.88
C ILE A 200 16.48 1.66 4.81
N CYS A 201 17.16 0.66 4.23
CA CYS A 201 17.76 -0.44 4.99
C CYS A 201 19.13 -0.06 5.56
N GLY A 202 19.47 -0.62 6.74
CA GLY A 202 20.79 -0.43 7.34
C GLY A 202 21.91 -1.09 6.53
N LYS A 203 23.17 -0.74 6.82
CA LYS A 203 24.36 -1.22 6.08
C LYS A 203 24.48 -2.75 5.94
N LYS A 204 23.96 -3.50 6.92
CA LYS A 204 23.96 -4.98 6.94
C LYS A 204 22.56 -5.55 6.68
N GLN A 205 21.73 -4.82 5.94
CA GLN A 205 20.39 -5.23 5.61
C GLN A 205 20.12 -5.01 4.13
N LYS A 206 19.29 -5.86 3.56
CA LYS A 206 18.76 -5.73 2.19
C LYS A 206 17.24 -5.73 2.26
N CYS A 207 16.61 -5.01 1.35
CA CYS A 207 15.16 -5.08 1.26
C CYS A 207 14.73 -6.41 0.62
N HIS A 208 13.65 -6.98 1.14
CA HIS A 208 12.95 -8.11 0.54
C HIS A 208 11.46 -7.79 0.44
N GLN A 209 10.89 -8.00 -0.75
CA GLN A 209 9.45 -8.03 -0.94
C GLN A 209 8.91 -9.32 -0.30
N VAL A 210 8.16 -9.20 0.80
CA VAL A 210 7.68 -10.35 1.58
C VAL A 210 6.47 -10.99 0.92
N ASN A 211 5.59 -10.16 0.37
CA ASN A 211 4.46 -10.55 -0.47
C ASN A 211 4.05 -9.34 -1.33
N ARG A 212 2.96 -9.46 -2.09
CA ARG A 212 2.52 -8.42 -3.03
C ARG A 212 2.18 -7.04 -2.42
N PHE A 213 2.05 -6.94 -1.10
CA PHE A 213 1.65 -5.70 -0.40
C PHE A 213 2.71 -5.15 0.55
N PHE A 214 3.74 -5.94 0.86
CA PHE A 214 4.68 -5.60 1.93
C PHE A 214 6.12 -5.90 1.55
N ALA A 215 6.99 -4.95 1.83
CA ALA A 215 8.43 -5.10 1.82
C ALA A 215 9.01 -4.86 3.21
N LYS A 216 10.13 -5.51 3.54
CA LYS A 216 10.88 -5.23 4.79
C LYS A 216 12.38 -5.35 4.60
N CYS A 217 13.13 -4.67 5.46
CA CYS A 217 14.59 -4.81 5.52
C CYS A 217 14.95 -6.07 6.31
N CYS A 218 15.77 -6.94 5.73
CA CYS A 218 16.23 -8.20 6.30
C CYS A 218 17.74 -8.17 6.46
N ALA A 219 18.30 -8.83 7.47
CA ALA A 219 19.74 -8.96 7.61
C ALA A 219 20.38 -9.53 6.33
N SER A 220 21.51 -8.97 5.88
CA SER A 220 22.36 -9.56 4.85
C SER A 220 23.62 -10.05 5.53
N LYS A 221 23.98 -11.32 5.29
CA LYS A 221 25.36 -11.77 5.47
C LYS A 221 26.25 -11.08 4.45
#